data_AF-A0A021X312-F1
#
_entry.id   AF-A0A021X312-F1
#
_cell.length_a   1.000
_cell.length_b   1.000
_cell.length_c   1.000
_cell.angle_alpha   90.00
_cell.angle_beta   90.00
_cell.angle_gamma   90.00
#
_symmetry.space_group_name_H-M   'P 1'
#
loop_
_entity.id
_entity.type
_entity.pdbx_description
1 polymer ?
#
loop_
_entity_poly.entity_id
_entity_poly.type
_entity_poly.pdbx_seq_one_letter_code
_entity_poly.pdbx_strand_id
1 'polypeptide(L)' 'MSTPEKVKGPASYFPSIEKTYGQPIEHWKEIIRAQDGKAHMQIVAFLKETHGLGHGHANALVAATLAETKS' A
#
# COMPACT_ATOMS: atom_id res chain seq x y z
N MET A 1 8.18 -19.55 19.01
CA MET A 1 7.67 -19.64 17.62
C MET A 1 6.49 -18.69 17.51
N SER A 2 6.67 -17.50 16.94
CA SER A 2 5.58 -16.51 16.83
C SER A 2 4.66 -16.91 15.68
N THR A 3 3.42 -17.24 16.01
CA THR A 3 2.34 -17.46 15.04
C THR A 3 2.15 -16.18 14.21
N PRO A 4 2.04 -16.24 12.87
CA PRO A 4 1.70 -15.07 12.09
C PRO A 4 0.31 -14.62 12.53
N GLU A 5 0.23 -13.47 13.19
CA GLU A 5 -1.04 -12.81 13.46
C GLU A 5 -1.79 -12.75 12.13
N LYS A 6 -3.01 -13.28 12.09
CA LYS A 6 -3.88 -13.20 10.91
C LYS A 6 -4.02 -11.72 10.58
N VAL A 7 -3.22 -11.24 9.64
CA VAL A 7 -3.27 -9.87 9.19
C VAL A 7 -4.63 -9.69 8.52
N LYS A 8 -5.56 -9.04 9.21
CA LYS A 8 -6.90 -8.76 8.70
C LYS A 8 -6.87 -7.41 7.99
N GLY A 9 -7.60 -7.29 6.88
CA GLY A 9 -7.72 -6.04 6.13
C GLY A 9 -6.63 -5.82 5.07
N PRO A 10 -6.40 -4.57 4.64
CA PRO A 10 -5.51 -4.25 3.52
C PRO A 10 -4.08 -4.78 3.67
N ALA A 11 -3.58 -4.87 4.90
CA ALA A 11 -2.26 -5.40 5.21
C ALA A 11 -2.09 -6.90 4.90
N SER A 12 -3.19 -7.64 4.69
CA SER A 12 -3.11 -9.04 4.20
C SER A 12 -2.46 -9.17 2.81
N TYR A 13 -2.48 -8.11 2.00
CA TYR A 13 -1.86 -8.08 0.68
C TYR A 13 -0.36 -7.77 0.73
N PHE A 14 0.18 -7.37 1.89
CA PHE A 14 1.56 -6.90 1.98
C PHE A 14 2.60 -7.95 1.57
N PRO A 15 2.53 -9.21 2.05
CA PRO A 15 3.49 -10.22 1.62
C PRO A 15 3.46 -10.47 0.10
N SER A 16 2.29 -10.44 -0.53
CA SER A 16 2.18 -10.61 -1.98
C SER A 16 2.66 -9.39 -2.75
N ILE A 17 2.47 -8.18 -2.23
CA ILE A 17 2.97 -6.94 -2.84
C ILE A 17 4.49 -6.93 -2.85
N GLU A 18 5.14 -7.20 -1.71
CA GLU A 18 6.61 -7.26 -1.64
C GLU A 18 7.17 -8.33 -2.57
N LYS A 19 6.53 -9.52 -2.60
CA LYS A 19 6.91 -10.59 -3.51
C LYS A 19 6.74 -10.24 -4.99
N THR A 20 5.70 -9.47 -5.34
CA THR A 20 5.38 -9.14 -6.74
C THR A 20 6.24 -8.00 -7.27
N TYR A 21 6.48 -6.97 -6.46
CA TYR A 21 7.15 -5.74 -6.90
C TYR A 21 8.57 -5.57 -6.35
N GLY A 22 9.02 -6.46 -5.47
CA GLY A 22 10.41 -6.52 -4.99
C GLY A 22 10.83 -5.39 -4.06
N GLN A 23 9.89 -4.58 -3.58
CA GLN A 23 10.14 -3.45 -2.68
C GLN A 23 9.39 -3.65 -1.36
N PRO A 24 9.99 -3.25 -0.22
CA PRO A 24 9.35 -3.38 1.09
C PRO A 24 8.11 -2.49 1.21
N ILE A 25 7.18 -2.81 2.09
CA ILE A 25 5.95 -2.00 2.27
C ILE A 25 6.24 -0.55 2.65
N GLU A 26 7.25 -0.30 3.50
CA GLU A 26 7.61 1.06 3.90
C GLU A 26 8.01 1.93 2.69
N HIS A 27 8.68 1.37 1.67
CA HIS A 27 8.98 2.09 0.44
C HIS A 27 7.71 2.62 -0.25
N TRP A 28 6.68 1.78 -0.34
CA TRP A 28 5.41 2.18 -0.93
C TRP A 28 4.66 3.21 -0.08
N LYS A 29 4.69 3.06 1.24
CA LYS A 29 4.09 4.02 2.16
C LYS A 29 4.75 5.39 2.05
N GLU A 30 6.07 5.46 1.92
CA GLU A 30 6.80 6.71 1.71
C GLU A 30 6.37 7.40 0.41
N ILE A 31 6.26 6.66 -0.69
CA ILE A 31 5.75 7.18 -1.97
C ILE A 31 4.33 7.76 -1.79
N ILE A 32 3.46 7.05 -1.08
CA ILE A 32 2.07 7.47 -0.83
C ILE A 32 2.03 8.71 0.06
N ARG A 33 2.82 8.76 1.14
CA ARG A 33 2.93 9.93 2.02
C ARG A 33 3.47 11.14 1.28
N ALA A 34 4.33 10.96 0.29
CA ALA A 34 4.79 12.04 -0.59
C ALA A 34 3.68 12.57 -1.54
N GLN A 35 2.56 11.86 -1.68
CA GLN A 35 1.37 12.30 -2.40
C GLN A 35 0.35 13.02 -1.50
N ASP A 36 0.80 13.61 -0.40
CA ASP A 36 -0.05 14.34 0.53
C ASP A 36 -0.96 15.37 -0.19
N GLY A 37 -2.19 15.51 0.30
CA GLY A 37 -3.21 16.37 -0.30
C GLY A 37 -3.92 15.82 -1.54
N LYS A 38 -3.49 14.68 -2.12
CA LYS A 38 -4.23 14.01 -3.21
C LYS A 38 -5.37 13.14 -2.65
N ALA A 39 -6.46 13.06 -3.40
CA ALA A 39 -7.55 12.14 -3.07
C ALA A 39 -7.09 10.68 -3.21
N HIS A 40 -7.65 9.78 -2.40
CA HIS A 40 -7.33 8.34 -2.39
C HIS A 40 -7.23 7.74 -3.80
N MET A 41 -8.24 7.97 -4.64
CA MET A 41 -8.28 7.41 -6.01
C MET A 41 -7.22 8.00 -6.94
N GLN A 42 -6.76 9.23 -6.70
CA GLN A 42 -5.65 9.82 -7.46
C GLN A 42 -4.32 9.15 -7.11
N ILE A 43 -4.11 8.81 -5.84
CA ILE A 43 -2.91 8.08 -5.41
C ILE A 43 -2.93 6.66 -5.97
N VAL A 44 -4.09 5.99 -5.96
CA VAL A 44 -4.26 4.67 -6.59
C VAL A 44 -3.94 4.73 -8.09
N ALA A 45 -4.44 5.73 -8.82
CA ALA A 45 -4.13 5.92 -10.22
C ALA A 45 -2.62 6.16 -10.44
N PHE A 46 -2.00 7.02 -9.64
CA PHE A 46 -0.57 7.31 -9.69
C PHE A 46 0.29 6.05 -9.52
N LEU A 47 -0.04 5.18 -8.55
CA LEU A 47 0.68 3.92 -8.33
C LEU A 47 0.52 2.94 -9.50
N LYS A 48 -0.66 2.90 -10.11
CA LYS A 48 -0.91 2.07 -11.30
C LYS A 48 -0.10 2.56 -12.50
N GLU A 49 -0.13 3.87 -12.76
CA GLU A 49 0.46 4.47 -13.96
C GLU A 49 1.99 4.56 -13.86
N THR A 50 2.51 4.97 -12.70
CA THR A 50 3.93 5.26 -12.51
C THR A 50 4.72 4.02 -12.11
N HIS A 51 4.11 3.14 -11.31
CA HIS A 51 4.80 1.98 -10.73
C HIS A 51 4.23 0.63 -11.22
N GLY A 52 3.21 0.65 -12.08
CA GLY A 52 2.64 -0.57 -12.67
C GLY A 52 1.86 -1.45 -11.69
N LEU A 53 1.44 -0.90 -10.54
CA LEU A 53 0.70 -1.69 -9.55
C LEU A 53 -0.68 -2.10 -10.08
N GLY A 54 -1.09 -3.35 -9.82
CA GLY A 54 -2.48 -3.79 -9.98
C GLY A 54 -3.44 -3.05 -9.04
N HIS A 55 -4.71 -2.91 -9.45
CA HIS A 55 -5.70 -2.11 -8.72
C HIS A 55 -5.87 -2.52 -7.25
N GLY A 56 -5.99 -3.84 -6.97
CA GLY A 56 -6.13 -4.34 -5.60
C GLY A 56 -4.92 -4.03 -4.72
N HIS A 57 -3.70 -4.18 -5.26
CA HIS A 57 -2.45 -3.89 -4.56
C HIS A 57 -2.30 -2.39 -4.27
N ALA A 58 -2.55 -1.54 -5.27
CA ALA A 58 -2.51 -0.08 -5.11
C ALA A 58 -3.55 0.38 -4.07
N ASN A 59 -4.78 -0.12 -4.16
CA ASN A 59 -5.84 0.26 -3.21
C ASN A 59 -5.50 -0.17 -1.77
N ALA A 60 -4.94 -1.37 -1.59
CA ALA A 60 -4.56 -1.87 -0.26
C ALA A 60 -3.48 -0.99 0.39
N LEU A 61 -2.45 -0.60 -0.36
CA LEU A 61 -1.39 0.28 0.13
C LEU A 61 -1.91 1.66 0.52
N VAL A 62 -2.72 2.28 -0.35
CA VAL A 62 -3.27 3.62 -0.08
C VAL A 62 -4.20 3.59 1.13
N ALA A 63 -5.10 2.60 1.21
CA ALA A 63 -6.02 2.48 2.34
C ALA A 63 -5.27 2.28 3.67
N ALA A 64 -4.24 1.43 3.71
CA ALA A 64 -3.44 1.22 4.91
C ALA A 64 -2.67 2.48 5.32
N THR A 65 -1.96 3.10 4.36
CA THR A 65 -1.11 4.27 4.63
C THR A 65 -1.93 5.48 5.11
N LEU A 66 -3.08 5.74 4.49
CA LEU A 66 -3.95 6.85 4.89
C LEU A 66 -4.65 6.58 6.22
N ALA A 67 -4.99 5.33 6.53
CA ALA A 67 -5.52 4.97 7.85
C ALA A 67 -4.49 5.18 8.96
N GLU A 68 -3.22 4.84 8.72
CA GLU A 68 -2.11 5.09 9.66
C GLU A 68 -1.87 6.59 9.92
N THR A 69 -1.99 7.43 8.88
CA THR A 69 -1.72 8.88 8.98
C THR A 69 -2.87 9.66 9.66
N LYS A 70 -4.06 9.07 9.74
CA LYS A 70 -5.25 9.70 10.34
C LYS A 70 -5.37 9.47 11.86
N SER A 71 -4.36 8.89 12.48
CA SER A 71 -4.32 8.55 13.91
C SER A 71 -3.55 9.57 14.73
#